data_AF-A0A7S1GAJ7-F1
#
_entry.id   AF-A0A7S1GAJ7-F1
#
_cell.length_a   1.000
_cell.length_b   1.000
_cell.length_c   1.000
_cell.angle_alpha   90.00
_cell.angle_beta   90.00
_cell.angle_gamma   90.00
#
_symmetry.space_group_name_H-M   'P 1'
#
loop_
_entity.id
_entity.type
_entity.pdbx_description
1 polymer ?
#
loop_
_entity_poly.entity_id
_entity_poly.type
_entity_poly.pdbx_seq_one_letter_code
_entity_poly.pdbx_strand_id
1 'polypeptide(L)'
;PAAAGGSGGPSRAHGRFDSEAEDTRMRARAAPEHPVFDPEDPARPGISVVHIDPTFNVRREQVKATIFRPGHRLPTMSLEEFADKERAEAEERARKQAAAEEGRPVHYRDLAEMGREDDEEEVDKSTLKDRNWDDWKDDHTKGTGNTKRI
;
A
#
# COMPACT_ATOMS: atom_id res chain seq x y z
N PRO A 1 63.53 43.37 22.17
CA PRO A 1 62.96 43.59 20.81
C PRO A 1 62.11 42.38 20.41
N ALA A 2 60.81 42.60 20.12
CA ALA A 2 59.84 41.76 19.37
C ALA A 2 59.62 40.29 19.85
N ALA A 3 58.53 39.58 19.63
CA ALA A 3 57.11 39.78 19.26
C ALA A 3 56.45 38.40 19.54
N ALA A 4 55.31 38.34 20.23
CA ALA A 4 53.99 37.94 19.69
C ALA A 4 53.91 36.55 19.00
N GLY A 5 52.97 35.71 19.47
CA GLY A 5 52.51 34.54 18.74
C GLY A 5 51.83 33.49 19.62
N GLY A 6 50.52 33.65 19.84
CA GLY A 6 49.68 32.62 20.45
C GLY A 6 49.18 31.59 19.43
N SER A 7 48.90 30.38 19.90
CA SER A 7 48.00 29.45 19.23
C SER A 7 47.25 28.63 20.29
N GLY A 8 45.93 28.84 20.34
CA GLY A 8 45.01 28.09 21.18
C GLY A 8 44.79 26.68 20.62
N GLY A 9 44.84 25.69 21.50
CA GLY A 9 44.42 24.32 21.19
C GLY A 9 42.89 24.22 21.11
N PRO A 10 42.34 23.36 20.24
CA PRO A 10 40.90 23.25 20.08
C PRO A 10 40.24 22.54 21.26
N SER A 11 39.27 23.23 21.87
CA SER A 11 38.32 22.71 22.85
C SER A 11 37.48 21.58 22.26
N ARG A 12 37.50 20.42 22.93
CA ARG A 12 36.67 19.24 22.65
C ARG A 12 35.21 19.55 23.00
N ALA A 13 34.43 19.96 22.01
CA ALA A 13 32.99 20.10 22.13
C ALA A 13 32.35 18.71 22.16
N HIS A 14 31.84 18.30 23.33
CA HIS A 14 30.87 17.21 23.42
C HIS A 14 29.53 17.72 22.90
N GLY A 15 29.29 17.53 21.60
CA GLY A 15 27.97 17.68 21.01
C GLY A 15 27.03 16.65 21.63
N ARG A 16 26.02 17.12 22.38
CA ARG A 16 24.81 16.35 22.63
C ARG A 16 24.15 16.18 21.27
N PHE A 17 24.26 14.98 20.71
CA PHE A 17 23.46 14.57 19.57
C PHE A 17 22.12 14.16 20.16
N ASP A 18 21.13 15.05 20.11
CA ASP A 18 19.76 14.75 20.47
C ASP A 18 19.29 13.60 19.58
N SER A 19 19.16 12.41 20.19
CA SER A 19 18.64 11.22 19.55
C SER A 19 17.13 11.31 19.50
N GLU A 20 16.59 12.13 18.59
CA GLU A 20 15.25 11.89 18.06
C GLU A 20 15.35 10.69 17.12
N ALA A 21 15.38 9.50 17.73
CA ALA A 21 14.95 8.29 17.06
C ALA A 21 13.46 8.47 16.77
N GLU A 22 13.14 9.10 15.63
CA GLU A 22 11.79 9.09 15.10
C GLU A 22 11.44 7.63 14.77
N ASP A 23 10.71 7.06 15.72
CA ASP A 23 10.04 5.78 15.71
C ASP A 23 9.17 5.69 14.45
N THR A 24 9.78 5.26 13.33
CA THR A 24 9.10 4.91 12.08
C THR A 24 8.40 3.56 12.24
N ARG A 25 7.70 3.41 13.35
CA ARG A 25 6.69 2.39 13.54
C ARG A 25 5.55 2.73 12.60
N MET A 26 5.54 2.05 11.46
CA MET A 26 4.37 1.74 10.65
C MET A 26 3.21 2.71 10.92
N ARG A 27 3.15 3.83 10.19
CA ARG A 27 1.87 4.53 10.04
C ARG A 27 0.94 3.50 9.43
N ALA A 28 0.17 2.85 10.29
CA ALA A 28 -0.95 2.02 9.88
C ALA A 28 -1.72 2.90 8.91
N ARG A 29 -1.77 2.50 7.63
CA ARG A 29 -2.81 2.97 6.74
C ARG A 29 -4.08 2.77 7.53
N ALA A 30 -4.75 3.85 7.91
CA ALA A 30 -6.08 3.78 8.49
C ALA A 30 -6.83 2.81 7.60
N ALA A 31 -7.28 1.69 8.18
CA ALA A 31 -8.08 0.73 7.46
C ALA A 31 -9.18 1.53 6.74
N PRO A 32 -9.51 1.22 5.47
CA PRO A 32 -10.69 1.84 4.88
C PRO A 32 -11.80 1.60 5.89
N GLU A 33 -12.38 2.67 6.40
CA GLU A 33 -13.41 2.64 7.43
C GLU A 33 -14.49 1.68 6.91
N HIS A 34 -14.42 0.42 7.36
CA HIS A 34 -15.44 -0.55 7.05
C HIS A 34 -16.70 0.04 7.67
N PRO A 35 -17.81 0.16 6.92
CA PRO A 35 -18.99 0.82 7.46
C PRO A 35 -19.33 0.16 8.78
N VAL A 36 -19.19 0.94 9.87
CA VAL A 36 -19.52 0.49 11.21
C VAL A 36 -20.97 0.03 11.12
N PHE A 37 -21.23 -1.17 11.60
CA PHE A 37 -22.60 -1.69 11.66
C PHE A 37 -23.36 -0.85 12.68
N ASP A 38 -23.95 0.24 12.20
CA ASP A 38 -24.81 1.11 13.00
C ASP A 38 -26.23 0.53 12.91
N PRO A 39 -26.76 -0.07 13.99
CA PRO A 39 -28.08 -0.70 13.97
C PRO A 39 -29.23 0.30 13.72
N GLU A 40 -28.96 1.61 13.84
CA GLU A 40 -29.95 2.70 13.77
C GLU A 40 -29.84 3.58 12.51
N ASP A 41 -29.00 3.24 11.53
CA ASP A 41 -28.89 4.04 10.29
C ASP A 41 -30.24 4.10 9.52
N PRO A 42 -30.89 5.28 9.43
CA PRO A 42 -32.18 5.43 8.77
C PRO A 42 -32.09 5.29 7.23
N ALA A 43 -30.87 5.27 6.67
CA ALA A 43 -30.62 5.11 5.24
C ALA A 43 -30.52 3.64 4.78
N ARG A 44 -30.72 2.66 5.67
CA ARG A 44 -30.81 1.24 5.28
C ARG A 44 -31.97 1.05 4.30
N PRO A 45 -31.76 0.46 3.11
CA PRO A 45 -32.87 -0.07 2.32
C PRO A 45 -33.36 -1.36 2.99
N GLY A 46 -34.08 -1.22 4.09
CA GLY A 46 -34.82 -2.33 4.70
C GLY A 46 -35.91 -2.83 3.75
N ILE A 47 -36.28 -4.11 3.87
CA ILE A 47 -37.46 -4.65 3.22
C ILE A 47 -38.65 -3.84 3.77
N SER A 48 -39.18 -2.92 2.98
CA SER A 48 -40.36 -2.15 3.40
C SER A 48 -41.57 -3.08 3.32
N VAL A 49 -42.01 -3.56 4.49
CA VAL A 49 -43.36 -4.11 4.63
C VAL A 49 -44.30 -2.93 4.39
N VAL A 50 -44.97 -2.93 3.24
CA VAL A 50 -46.00 -1.93 2.93
C VAL A 50 -47.08 -2.06 4.01
N HIS A 51 -47.16 -1.07 4.90
CA HIS A 51 -48.20 -1.02 5.92
C HIS A 51 -49.51 -0.64 5.21
N ILE A 52 -50.40 -1.61 5.09
CA ILE A 52 -51.73 -1.41 4.56
C ILE A 52 -52.57 -0.92 5.74
N ASP A 53 -52.98 0.35 5.72
CA ASP A 53 -53.90 0.88 6.73
C ASP A 53 -55.21 0.04 6.75
N PRO A 54 -55.96 -0.01 7.86
CA PRO A 54 -57.24 -0.75 7.95
C PRO A 54 -58.28 -0.34 6.91
N THR A 55 -58.08 0.83 6.27
CA THR A 55 -58.90 1.36 5.17
C THR A 55 -58.39 0.98 3.77
N PHE A 56 -57.36 0.12 3.67
CA PHE A 56 -56.73 -0.36 2.44
C PHE A 56 -56.13 0.74 1.53
N ASN A 57 -55.89 1.94 2.04
CA ASN A 57 -55.35 3.05 1.28
C ASN A 57 -53.82 3.04 1.27
N VAL A 58 -53.23 2.27 0.34
CA VAL A 58 -51.81 2.41 0.03
C VAL A 58 -51.63 3.50 -1.02
N ARG A 59 -50.78 4.50 -0.76
CA ARG A 59 -50.38 5.49 -1.77
C ARG A 59 -49.69 4.73 -2.92
N ARG A 60 -50.42 4.55 -4.03
CA ARG A 60 -49.97 3.76 -5.21
C ARG A 60 -48.58 4.19 -5.73
N GLU A 61 -48.23 5.46 -5.54
CA GLU A 61 -46.94 6.04 -5.90
C GLU A 61 -45.78 5.47 -5.07
N GLN A 62 -45.99 5.22 -3.77
CA GLN A 62 -44.96 4.75 -2.84
C GLN A 62 -44.58 3.27 -3.08
N VAL A 63 -45.57 2.44 -3.41
CA VAL A 63 -45.34 1.03 -3.80
C VAL A 63 -44.56 0.96 -5.10
N LYS A 64 -44.95 1.75 -6.11
CA LYS A 64 -44.27 1.82 -7.40
C LYS A 64 -42.80 2.21 -7.27
N ALA A 65 -42.48 3.17 -6.41
CA ALA A 65 -41.11 3.60 -6.18
C ALA A 65 -40.21 2.51 -5.55
N THR A 66 -40.81 1.53 -4.87
CA THR A 66 -40.06 0.48 -4.17
C THR A 66 -39.81 -0.75 -5.05
N ILE A 67 -40.81 -1.18 -5.83
CA ILE A 67 -40.76 -2.46 -6.57
C ILE A 67 -39.85 -2.44 -7.81
N PHE A 68 -39.47 -1.27 -8.32
CA PHE A 68 -38.62 -1.13 -9.50
C PHE A 68 -37.19 -0.64 -9.17
N ARG A 69 -36.74 -0.84 -7.93
CA ARG A 69 -35.35 -0.53 -7.57
C ARG A 69 -34.42 -1.63 -8.13
N PRO A 70 -33.26 -1.27 -8.70
CA PRO A 70 -32.26 -2.26 -9.10
C PRO A 70 -31.85 -3.12 -7.92
N GLY A 71 -31.74 -4.44 -8.12
CA GLY A 71 -31.28 -5.39 -7.09
C GLY A 71 -29.78 -5.28 -6.76
N HIS A 72 -29.08 -4.32 -7.37
CA HIS A 72 -27.67 -4.04 -7.16
C HIS A 72 -27.46 -2.53 -7.02
N ARG A 73 -26.32 -2.14 -6.45
CA ARG A 73 -25.94 -0.74 -6.36
C ARG A 73 -25.53 -0.26 -7.75
N LEU A 74 -26.18 0.80 -8.22
CA LEU A 74 -25.78 1.44 -9.46
C LEU A 74 -24.46 2.22 -9.24
N PRO A 75 -23.62 2.37 -10.29
CA PRO A 75 -22.48 3.25 -10.24
C PRO A 75 -22.90 4.68 -9.88
N THR A 76 -22.21 5.29 -8.91
CA THR A 76 -22.46 6.67 -8.47
C THR A 76 -21.66 7.70 -9.26
N MET A 77 -20.76 7.24 -10.12
CA MET A 77 -19.82 8.05 -10.90
C MET A 77 -19.99 7.77 -12.39
N SER A 78 -19.63 8.74 -13.22
CA SER A 78 -19.69 8.57 -14.67
C SER A 78 -18.59 7.63 -15.15
N LEU A 79 -18.78 7.04 -16.34
CA LEU A 79 -17.77 6.19 -16.96
C LEU A 79 -16.46 6.95 -17.21
N GLU A 80 -16.56 8.22 -17.59
CA GLU A 80 -15.42 9.09 -17.86
C GLU A 80 -14.64 9.41 -16.57
N GLU A 81 -15.35 9.76 -15.48
CA GLU A 81 -14.71 10.00 -14.18
C GLU A 81 -14.02 8.72 -13.65
N PHE A 82 -14.60 7.55 -13.90
CA PHE A 82 -13.96 6.28 -13.55
C PHE A 82 -12.72 6.00 -14.42
N ALA A 83 -12.78 6.29 -15.72
CA ALA A 83 -11.64 6.13 -16.61
C ALA A 83 -10.45 7.04 -16.21
N ASP A 84 -10.73 8.28 -15.80
CA ASP A 84 -9.70 9.20 -15.30
C ASP A 84 -9.06 8.68 -14.00
N LYS A 85 -9.85 8.10 -13.10
CA LYS A 85 -9.33 7.48 -11.88
C LYS A 85 -8.46 6.28 -12.16
N GLU A 86 -8.93 5.35 -13.00
CA GLU A 86 -8.14 4.18 -13.39
C GLU A 86 -6.83 4.59 -14.07
N ARG A 87 -6.86 5.64 -14.90
CA ARG A 87 -5.66 6.19 -15.53
C ARG A 87 -4.69 6.76 -14.50
N ALA A 88 -5.17 7.58 -13.57
CA ALA A 88 -4.33 8.14 -12.52
C ALA A 88 -3.70 7.05 -11.64
N GLU A 89 -4.47 6.01 -11.29
CA GLU A 89 -3.95 4.85 -10.56
C GLU A 89 -2.94 4.05 -11.37
N ALA A 90 -3.15 3.91 -12.68
CA ALA A 90 -2.19 3.27 -13.58
C ALA A 90 -0.87 4.05 -13.65
N GLU A 91 -0.94 5.38 -13.76
CA GLU A 91 0.24 6.25 -13.75
C GLU A 91 0.97 6.19 -12.40
N GLU A 92 0.24 6.19 -11.28
CA GLU A 92 0.83 6.02 -9.95
C GLU A 92 1.51 4.67 -9.79
N ARG A 93 0.86 3.59 -10.26
CA ARG A 93 1.41 2.24 -10.25
C ARG A 93 2.66 2.14 -11.11
N ALA A 94 2.64 2.71 -12.31
CA ALA A 94 3.80 2.77 -13.18
C ALA A 94 4.96 3.53 -12.53
N ARG A 95 4.70 4.67 -11.89
CA ARG A 95 5.72 5.43 -11.15
C ARG A 95 6.29 4.63 -9.99
N LYS A 96 5.44 3.95 -9.22
CA LYS A 96 5.87 3.08 -8.11
C LYS A 96 6.69 1.91 -8.61
N GLN A 97 6.31 1.31 -9.74
CA GLN A 97 7.05 0.22 -10.35
C GLN A 97 8.42 0.70 -10.86
N ALA A 98 8.49 1.85 -11.53
CA ALA A 98 9.76 2.42 -11.98
C ALA A 98 10.69 2.74 -10.81
N ALA A 99 10.17 3.34 -9.73
CA ALA A 99 10.96 3.59 -8.52
C ALA A 99 11.39 2.30 -7.81
N ALA A 100 10.53 1.28 -7.81
CA ALA A 100 10.87 -0.02 -7.26
C ALA A 100 11.89 -0.76 -8.13
N GLU A 101 11.89 -0.56 -9.44
CA GLU A 101 12.84 -1.14 -10.40
C GLU A 101 14.22 -0.48 -10.29
N GLU A 102 14.28 0.84 -10.13
CA GLU A 102 15.53 1.57 -9.87
C GLU A 102 16.20 1.12 -8.55
N GLY A 103 15.41 0.76 -7.54
CA GLY A 103 15.90 0.17 -6.29
C GLY A 103 15.88 -1.36 -6.25
N ARG A 104 15.51 -2.05 -7.35
CA ARG A 104 15.39 -3.50 -7.35
C ARG A 104 16.80 -4.08 -7.41
N PRO A 105 17.21 -4.89 -6.43
CA PRO A 105 18.52 -5.52 -6.50
C PRO A 105 18.52 -6.49 -7.68
N VAL A 106 19.51 -6.37 -8.55
CA VAL A 106 19.62 -7.11 -9.81
C VAL A 106 20.32 -8.45 -9.55
N HIS A 107 19.88 -9.53 -10.20
CA HIS A 107 20.57 -10.84 -10.11
C HIS A 107 21.78 -10.89 -11.02
N TYR A 108 22.75 -11.76 -10.76
CA TYR A 108 24.02 -11.73 -11.49
C TYR A 108 23.78 -11.99 -12.99
N ARG A 109 22.82 -12.87 -13.28
CA ARG A 109 22.35 -13.16 -14.63
C ARG A 109 21.74 -11.94 -15.35
N ASP A 110 21.07 -11.07 -14.62
CA ASP A 110 20.42 -9.88 -15.18
C ASP A 110 21.45 -8.78 -15.47
N LEU A 111 22.56 -8.71 -14.70
CA LEU A 111 23.71 -7.82 -14.98
C LEU A 111 24.34 -8.10 -16.36
N ALA A 112 24.43 -9.39 -16.71
CA ALA A 112 24.92 -9.86 -18.01
C ALA A 112 24.13 -9.30 -19.18
N GLU A 113 22.80 -9.34 -19.06
CA GLU A 113 21.90 -8.88 -20.11
C GLU A 113 21.88 -7.34 -20.22
N MET A 114 22.18 -6.64 -19.12
CA MET A 114 22.28 -5.18 -19.08
C MET A 114 23.68 -4.64 -19.43
N GLY A 115 24.68 -5.51 -19.65
CA GLY A 115 26.05 -5.12 -19.94
C GLY A 115 26.76 -4.40 -18.78
N ARG A 116 26.36 -4.68 -17.53
CA ARG A 116 26.94 -4.11 -16.30
C ARG A 116 27.77 -5.12 -15.51
N GLU A 117 28.31 -6.13 -16.20
CA GLU A 117 29.15 -7.17 -15.59
C GLU A 117 30.51 -6.65 -15.12
N ASP A 118 30.96 -5.51 -15.66
CA ASP A 118 32.27 -4.93 -15.35
C ASP A 118 32.25 -4.04 -14.08
N ASP A 119 31.07 -3.72 -13.55
CA ASP A 119 30.93 -2.95 -12.31
C ASP A 119 31.13 -3.87 -11.08
N GLU A 120 32.37 -3.91 -10.55
CA GLU A 120 32.76 -4.77 -9.41
C GLU A 120 31.81 -4.66 -8.20
N GLU A 121 31.35 -3.44 -7.88
CA GLU A 121 30.45 -3.20 -6.75
C GLU A 121 29.06 -3.83 -6.97
N GLU A 122 28.54 -3.83 -8.21
CA GLU A 122 27.24 -4.39 -8.54
C GLU A 122 27.32 -5.93 -8.60
N VAL A 123 28.42 -6.46 -9.12
CA VAL A 123 28.72 -7.91 -9.12
C VAL A 123 28.78 -8.47 -7.70
N ASP A 124 29.47 -7.80 -6.79
CA ASP A 124 29.57 -8.24 -5.40
C ASP A 124 28.21 -8.22 -4.69
N LYS A 125 27.44 -7.14 -4.84
CA LYS A 125 26.07 -7.02 -4.30
C LYS A 125 25.16 -8.11 -4.82
N SER A 126 25.24 -8.38 -6.12
CA SER A 126 24.43 -9.39 -6.78
C SER A 126 24.76 -10.81 -6.29
N THR A 127 26.06 -11.11 -6.17
CA THR A 127 26.56 -12.41 -5.67
C THR A 127 26.14 -12.67 -4.23
N LEU A 128 26.21 -11.67 -3.34
CA LEU A 128 25.75 -11.79 -1.96
C LEU A 128 24.25 -12.05 -1.87
N LYS A 129 23.46 -11.40 -2.73
CA LYS A 129 22.02 -11.61 -2.79
C LYS A 129 21.66 -13.00 -3.30
N ASP A 130 22.33 -13.49 -4.34
CA ASP A 130 22.08 -14.82 -4.87
C ASP A 130 22.37 -15.89 -3.82
N ARG A 131 23.45 -15.72 -3.03
CA ARG A 131 23.72 -16.55 -1.85
C ARG A 131 22.63 -16.48 -0.79
N ASN A 132 22.23 -15.28 -0.38
CA ASN A 132 21.17 -15.10 0.61
C ASN A 132 19.82 -15.69 0.14
N TRP A 133 19.57 -15.66 -1.17
CA TRP A 133 18.39 -16.29 -1.77
C TRP A 133 18.46 -17.81 -1.73
N ASP A 134 19.64 -18.38 -1.96
CA ASP A 134 19.88 -19.82 -1.81
C ASP A 134 19.71 -20.26 -0.35
N ASP A 135 20.33 -19.56 0.60
CA ASP A 135 20.19 -19.81 2.05
C ASP A 135 18.71 -19.75 2.49
N TRP A 136 17.96 -18.72 2.03
CA TRP A 136 16.54 -18.61 2.32
C TRP A 136 15.72 -19.78 1.74
N LYS A 137 15.99 -20.23 0.51
CA LYS A 137 15.28 -21.38 -0.08
C LYS A 137 15.58 -22.68 0.68
N ASP A 138 16.79 -22.83 1.18
CA ASP A 138 17.20 -24.00 1.97
C ASP A 138 16.45 -24.05 3.30
N ASP A 139 16.27 -22.91 3.96
CA ASP A 139 15.42 -22.78 5.17
C ASP A 139 13.92 -22.98 4.87
N HIS A 140 13.46 -22.63 3.67
CA HIS A 140 12.05 -22.65 3.26
C HIS A 140 11.75 -23.79 2.28
N THR A 141 11.87 -25.03 2.77
CA THR A 141 11.62 -26.23 1.97
C THR A 141 10.21 -26.22 1.34
N LYS A 142 10.14 -26.53 0.03
CA LYS A 142 8.87 -26.62 -0.70
C LYS A 142 8.02 -27.75 -0.14
N GLY A 143 6.76 -27.46 0.20
CA GLY A 143 5.79 -28.48 0.62
C GLY A 143 5.54 -28.56 2.13
N THR A 144 6.08 -27.66 2.94
CA THR A 144 5.72 -27.46 4.36
C THR A 144 4.29 -26.94 4.60
N GLY A 145 3.45 -26.89 3.56
CA GLY A 145 2.05 -26.47 3.60
C GLY A 145 1.04 -27.63 3.58
N ASN A 146 -0.21 -27.34 3.23
CA ASN A 146 -1.32 -28.30 3.32
C ASN A 146 -1.29 -29.35 2.18
N THR A 147 -0.39 -30.34 2.27
CA THR A 147 -0.39 -31.53 1.40
C THR A 147 -1.33 -32.60 1.93
N LYS A 148 -2.60 -32.27 2.19
CA LYS A 148 -3.62 -33.32 2.32
C LYS A 148 -3.89 -33.84 0.91
N ARG A 149 -3.33 -35.02 0.60
CA ARG A 149 -3.83 -35.84 -0.50
C ARG A 149 -5.27 -36.22 -0.14
N ILE A 150 -6.23 -35.63 -0.86
CA ILE A 150 -7.59 -36.18 -0.99
C ILE A 150 -7.51 -37.36 -1.96
#